data_AF-A0A369HG48-F1
#
_entry.id   AF-A0A369HG48-F1
#
_cell.length_a   1.000
_cell.length_b   1.000
_cell.length_c   1.000
_cell.angle_alpha   90.00
_cell.angle_beta   90.00
_cell.angle_gamma   90.00
#
_symmetry.space_group_name_H-M   'P 1'
#
loop_
_entity.id
_entity.type
_entity.pdbx_description
1 polymer ?
#
loop_
_entity_poly.entity_id
_entity_poly.type
_entity_poly.pdbx_seq_one_letter_code
_entity_poly.pdbx_strand_id
1 'polypeptide(L)'
;MVTVRGVDYATVASLSALPSPRQTAVSIITPPAVTRAVLDEAKKLGVPAVWMQPGSFDDAVLDVALAEGAFETVVYGNGGRGEEGWCVLVDGDKALKDAGKL
;
A
#
# COMPACT_ATOMS: atom_id res chain seq x y z
N MET A 1 -19.08 -3.34 -3.51
CA MET A 1 -18.66 -4.46 -4.37
C MET A 1 -18.06 -3.90 -5.64
N VAL A 2 -17.15 -4.65 -6.26
CA VAL A 2 -16.64 -4.38 -7.61
C VAL A 2 -16.81 -5.65 -8.43
N THR A 3 -17.33 -5.53 -9.65
CA THR A 3 -17.51 -6.65 -10.56
C THR A 3 -16.32 -6.76 -11.50
N VAL A 4 -15.63 -7.90 -11.50
CA VAL A 4 -14.51 -8.19 -12.40
C VAL A 4 -14.83 -9.47 -13.16
N ARG A 5 -14.91 -9.38 -14.50
CA ARG A 5 -15.23 -10.53 -15.38
C ARG A 5 -16.52 -11.29 -14.99
N GLY A 6 -17.53 -10.56 -14.51
CA GLY A 6 -18.82 -11.13 -14.10
C GLY A 6 -18.83 -11.76 -12.70
N VAL A 7 -17.72 -11.66 -11.95
CA VAL A 7 -17.64 -12.09 -10.55
C VAL A 7 -17.62 -10.86 -9.65
N ASP A 8 -18.48 -10.86 -8.63
CA ASP A 8 -18.56 -9.79 -7.65
C ASP A 8 -17.58 -10.03 -6.49
N TYR A 9 -16.80 -9.00 -6.19
CA TYR A 9 -15.87 -8.97 -5.08
C TYR A 9 -16.38 -7.99 -4.03
N ALA A 10 -16.46 -8.45 -2.77
CA ALA A 10 -16.80 -7.60 -1.65
C ALA A 10 -15.73 -6.50 -1.50
N THR A 11 -16.19 -5.27 -1.23
CA THR A 11 -15.31 -4.12 -1.00
C THR A 11 -15.80 -3.35 0.20
N VAL A 12 -14.86 -2.72 0.90
CA VAL A 12 -15.13 -1.78 1.99
C VAL A 12 -14.85 -0.36 1.53
N ALA A 13 -15.56 0.62 2.08
CA ALA A 13 -15.45 2.02 1.66
C ALA A 13 -14.27 2.77 2.31
N SER A 14 -13.65 2.20 3.34
CA SER A 14 -12.56 2.81 4.11
C SER A 14 -11.72 1.74 4.82
N LEU A 15 -10.54 2.12 5.29
CA LEU A 15 -9.67 1.19 6.04
C LEU A 15 -10.28 0.84 7.40
N SER A 16 -11.04 1.74 8.02
CA SER A 16 -11.70 1.50 9.31
C SER A 16 -12.76 0.39 9.26
N ALA A 17 -13.26 0.07 8.07
CA ALA A 17 -14.17 -1.05 7.85
C ALA A 17 -13.45 -2.39 7.58
N LEU A 18 -12.12 -2.43 7.59
CA LEU A 18 -11.37 -3.69 7.52
C LEU A 18 -11.64 -4.54 8.77
N PRO A 19 -11.79 -5.87 8.62
CA PRO A 19 -12.06 -6.75 9.76
C PRO A 19 -10.86 -6.86 10.72
N SER A 20 -9.63 -6.80 10.19
CA SER A 20 -8.39 -6.98 10.96
C SER A 20 -7.28 -6.05 10.46
N PRO A 21 -7.40 -4.72 10.61
CA PRO A 21 -6.46 -3.76 10.03
C PRO A 21 -5.01 -3.97 10.50
N ARG A 22 -4.81 -4.36 11.77
CA ARG A 22 -3.47 -4.65 12.34
C ARG A 22 -2.77 -5.88 11.78
N GLN A 23 -3.49 -6.71 11.00
CA GLN A 23 -2.95 -7.91 10.35
C GLN A 23 -3.03 -7.79 8.82
N THR A 24 -3.32 -6.59 8.30
CA THR A 24 -3.58 -6.36 6.87
C THR A 24 -2.60 -5.34 6.32
N ALA A 25 -1.82 -5.70 5.29
CA ALA A 25 -1.04 -4.73 4.53
C ALA A 25 -1.90 -4.02 3.47
N VAL A 26 -1.59 -2.76 3.17
CA VAL A 26 -2.37 -1.94 2.22
C VAL A 26 -1.50 -1.54 1.02
N SER A 27 -1.96 -1.88 -0.19
CA SER A 27 -1.38 -1.34 -1.43
C SER A 27 -2.19 -0.14 -1.90
N ILE A 28 -1.53 0.96 -2.23
CA ILE A 28 -2.14 2.25 -2.56
C ILE A 28 -1.77 2.62 -4.00
N ILE A 29 -2.79 2.91 -4.81
CA ILE A 29 -2.66 3.31 -6.23
C ILE A 29 -3.37 4.64 -6.53
N THR A 30 -3.83 5.34 -5.49
CA THR A 30 -4.50 6.63 -5.64
C THR A 30 -3.49 7.77 -5.82
N PRO A 31 -3.88 8.94 -6.37
CA PRO A 31 -2.99 10.09 -6.45
C PRO A 31 -2.51 10.60 -5.08
N PRO A 32 -1.37 11.32 -4.99
CA PRO A 32 -0.73 11.69 -3.72
C PRO A 32 -1.64 12.37 -2.70
N ALA A 33 -2.52 13.28 -3.15
CA ALA A 33 -3.47 13.97 -2.29
C ALA A 33 -4.41 13.01 -1.53
N VAL A 34 -4.82 11.92 -2.18
CA VAL A 34 -5.66 10.88 -1.57
C VAL A 34 -4.82 9.92 -0.76
N THR A 35 -3.64 9.53 -1.25
CA THR A 35 -2.70 8.66 -0.54
C THR A 35 -2.38 9.19 0.85
N ARG A 36 -2.18 10.50 1.00
CA ARG A 36 -1.94 11.09 2.32
C ARG A 36 -3.06 10.82 3.33
N ALA A 37 -4.32 10.98 2.91
CA ALA A 37 -5.47 10.69 3.78
C ALA A 37 -5.54 9.18 4.14
N VAL A 38 -5.20 8.32 3.18
CA VAL A 38 -5.13 6.86 3.40
C VAL A 38 -4.05 6.50 4.41
N LEU A 39 -2.86 7.12 4.33
CA LEU A 39 -1.77 6.89 5.28
C LEU A 39 -2.15 7.34 6.70
N ASP A 40 -2.82 8.49 6.84
CA ASP A 40 -3.28 8.97 8.14
C ASP A 40 -4.29 8.00 8.79
N GLU A 41 -5.21 7.45 8.01
CA GLU A 41 -6.15 6.43 8.49
C GLU A 41 -5.43 5.11 8.83
N ALA A 42 -4.53 4.65 7.95
CA ALA A 42 -3.75 3.43 8.15
C ALA A 42 -2.93 3.47 9.45
N LYS A 43 -2.25 4.60 9.72
CA LYS A 43 -1.50 4.83 10.96
C LYS A 43 -2.40 4.74 12.19
N LYS A 44 -3.56 5.41 12.17
CA LYS A 44 -4.52 5.39 13.29
C LYS A 44 -5.03 3.98 13.59
N LEU A 45 -5.19 3.15 12.57
CA LEU A 45 -5.69 1.77 12.71
C LEU A 45 -4.59 0.76 13.05
N GLY A 46 -3.33 1.17 12.99
CA GLY A 46 -2.18 0.30 13.22
C GLY A 46 -1.95 -0.70 12.08
N VAL A 47 -2.21 -0.30 10.85
CA VAL A 47 -1.81 -1.06 9.65
C VAL A 47 -0.28 -1.24 9.70
N PRO A 48 0.25 -2.47 9.61
CA PRO A 48 1.68 -2.71 9.80
C PRO A 48 2.52 -2.30 8.60
N ALA A 49 1.97 -2.43 7.38
CA ALA A 49 2.73 -2.24 6.15
C ALA A 49 1.92 -1.56 5.05
N VAL A 50 2.58 -0.66 4.32
CA VAL A 50 2.01 0.02 3.15
C VAL A 50 2.92 -0.16 1.93
N TRP A 51 2.29 -0.29 0.76
CA TRP A 51 2.96 -0.33 -0.53
C TRP A 51 2.40 0.76 -1.42
N MET A 52 3.19 1.77 -1.71
CA MET A 52 2.80 2.91 -2.55
C MET A 52 3.26 2.64 -3.98
N GLN A 53 2.29 2.44 -4.87
CA GLN A 53 2.55 2.21 -6.29
C GLN A 53 3.17 3.45 -6.96
N PRO A 54 3.88 3.29 -8.08
CA PRO A 54 4.31 4.42 -8.91
C PRO A 54 3.19 5.43 -9.17
N GLY A 55 3.49 6.71 -8.99
CA GLY A 55 2.52 7.80 -9.14
C GLY A 55 1.55 8.02 -7.96
N SER A 56 1.63 7.20 -6.90
CA SER A 56 0.79 7.36 -5.70
C SER A 56 1.41 8.22 -4.60
N PHE A 57 2.67 8.62 -4.73
CA PHE A 57 3.41 9.36 -3.72
C PHE A 57 4.16 10.56 -4.32
N ASP A 58 4.38 11.56 -3.47
CA ASP A 58 5.26 12.71 -3.64
C ASP A 58 6.05 12.91 -2.33
N ASP A 59 6.91 13.92 -2.26
CA ASP A 59 7.74 14.16 -1.06
C ASP A 59 6.90 14.32 0.23
N ALA A 60 5.75 14.99 0.16
CA ALA A 60 4.89 15.19 1.32
C ALA A 60 4.19 13.90 1.79
N VAL A 61 3.88 12.99 0.86
CA VAL A 61 3.39 11.65 1.19
C VAL A 61 4.50 10.82 1.84
N LEU A 62 5.73 10.90 1.33
CA LEU A 62 6.88 10.18 1.86
C LEU A 62 7.24 10.63 3.28
N ASP A 63 7.17 11.93 3.58
CA ASP A 63 7.37 12.45 4.94
C ASP A 63 6.43 11.79 5.96
N VAL A 64 5.17 11.53 5.57
CA VAL A 64 4.18 10.89 6.46
C VAL A 64 4.42 9.40 6.59
N ALA A 65 4.74 8.74 5.48
CA ALA A 65 4.95 7.29 5.42
C ALA A 65 6.23 6.86 6.15
N LEU A 66 7.30 7.65 6.04
CA LEU A 66 8.63 7.34 6.57
C LEU A 66 8.89 7.93 7.97
N ALA A 67 7.93 8.68 8.52
CA ALA A 67 8.02 9.17 9.90
C ALA A 67 8.27 8.01 10.88
N GLU A 68 9.09 8.26 11.90
CA GLU A 68 9.45 7.26 12.90
C GLU A 68 8.20 6.63 13.54
N GLY A 69 8.13 5.31 13.52
CA GLY A 69 7.00 4.55 14.06
C GLY A 69 5.71 4.63 13.24
N ALA A 70 5.73 5.18 12.02
CA ALA A 70 4.53 5.25 11.17
C ALA A 70 4.07 3.87 10.69
N PHE A 71 5.00 3.05 10.18
CA PHE A 71 4.75 1.70 9.68
C PHE A 71 5.97 0.82 9.94
N GLU A 72 5.76 -0.49 10.08
CA GLU A 72 6.85 -1.47 10.16
C GLU A 72 7.52 -1.68 8.81
N THR A 73 6.78 -1.51 7.71
CA THR A 73 7.28 -1.68 6.35
C THR A 73 6.62 -0.69 5.41
N VAL A 74 7.45 -0.01 4.60
CA VAL A 74 7.00 0.92 3.55
C VAL A 74 7.70 0.52 2.26
N VAL A 75 6.94 0.18 1.22
CA VAL A 75 7.46 -0.12 -0.12
C VAL A 75 7.12 1.03 -1.07
N TYR A 76 8.14 1.64 -1.68
CA TYR A 76 8.00 2.75 -2.63
C TYR A 76 9.28 2.93 -3.46
N GLY A 77 9.25 3.86 -4.41
CA GLY A 77 10.44 4.33 -5.13
C GLY A 77 10.88 3.43 -6.29
N ASN A 78 12.11 3.68 -6.77
CA ASN A 78 12.68 3.02 -7.93
C ASN A 78 12.96 1.54 -7.64
N GLY A 79 12.45 0.66 -8.50
CA GLY A 79 12.63 -0.79 -8.40
C GLY A 79 11.65 -1.55 -9.29
N GLY A 80 11.68 -2.88 -9.21
CA GLY A 80 10.94 -3.75 -10.13
C GLY A 80 11.61 -3.93 -11.50
N ARG A 81 10.88 -4.46 -12.48
CA ARG A 81 11.41 -4.68 -13.86
C ARG A 81 11.51 -3.40 -14.71
N GLY A 82 11.05 -2.24 -14.25
CA GLY A 82 11.03 -0.98 -15.01
C GLY A 82 11.51 0.24 -14.22
N GLU A 83 11.63 1.39 -14.88
CA GLU A 83 12.11 2.64 -14.27
C GLU A 83 11.06 3.34 -13.38
N GLU A 84 9.80 2.91 -13.42
CA GLU A 84 8.69 3.59 -12.74
C GLU A 84 8.50 3.16 -11.27
N GLY A 85 9.03 2.02 -10.85
CA GLY A 85 8.99 1.54 -9.46
C GLY A 85 8.31 0.18 -9.25
N TRP A 86 8.21 -0.23 -7.98
CA TRP A 86 7.73 -1.56 -7.58
C TRP A 86 6.23 -1.76 -7.80
N CYS A 87 5.85 -2.62 -8.74
CA CYS A 87 4.46 -3.01 -8.95
C CYS A 87 4.12 -4.28 -8.19
N VAL A 88 3.14 -4.24 -7.28
CA VAL A 88 2.75 -5.43 -6.48
C VAL A 88 2.38 -6.64 -7.35
N LEU A 89 1.82 -6.42 -8.55
CA LEU A 89 1.41 -7.48 -9.46
C LEU A 89 2.57 -8.07 -10.31
N VAL A 90 3.67 -7.33 -10.48
CA VAL A 90 4.82 -7.75 -11.29
C VAL A 90 5.99 -8.18 -10.42
N ASP A 91 6.20 -7.46 -9.32
CA ASP A 91 7.38 -7.55 -8.48
C ASP A 91 7.08 -8.15 -7.10
N GLY A 92 5.79 -8.37 -6.75
CA GLY A 92 5.37 -8.88 -5.45
C GLY A 92 6.07 -10.17 -5.03
N ASP A 93 6.08 -11.18 -5.90
CA ASP A 93 6.76 -12.46 -5.62
C ASP A 93 8.26 -12.30 -5.42
N LYS A 94 8.92 -11.41 -6.19
CA LYS A 94 10.34 -11.14 -6.05
C LYS A 94 10.60 -10.41 -4.73
N ALA A 95 9.82 -9.38 -4.42
CA ALA A 95 9.94 -8.61 -3.19
C ALA A 95 9.76 -9.49 -1.94
N LEU A 96 8.78 -10.40 -1.97
CA LEU A 96 8.55 -11.36 -0.89
C LEU A 96 9.70 -12.38 -0.74
N LYS A 97 10.26 -12.88 -1.84
CA LYS A 97 11.45 -13.76 -1.81
C LYS A 97 12.68 -13.03 -1.28
N ASP A 98 12.96 -11.84 -1.78
CA ASP A 98 14.11 -11.03 -1.34
C ASP A 98 13.99 -10.65 0.15
N ALA A 99 12.76 -10.52 0.66
CA ALA A 99 12.47 -10.29 2.08
C ALA A 99 12.38 -11.57 2.94
N GLY A 100 12.60 -12.77 2.37
CA GLY A 100 12.57 -14.05 3.09
C GLY A 100 11.19 -14.49 3.60
N LYS A 101 10.10 -14.05 2.93
CA LYS A 101 8.70 -14.32 3.32
C LYS A 101 7.97 -15.32 2.41
N LEU A 102 8.67 -15.96 1.48
CA LEU A 102 8.18 -16.97 0.52
C LEU A 102 9.14 -18.16 0.42
#